data_AF-A0A523PMV6-F1
#
_entry.id   AF-A0A523PMV6-F1
#
_cell.length_a   1.000
_cell.length_b   1.000
_cell.length_c   1.000
_cell.angle_alpha   90.00
_cell.angle_beta   90.00
_cell.angle_gamma   90.00
#
_symmetry.space_group_name_H-M   'P 1'
#
loop_
_entity.id
_entity.type
_entity.pdbx_description
1 polymer ?
#
loop_
_entity_poly.entity_id
_entity_poly.type
_entity_poly.pdbx_seq_one_letter_code
_entity_poly.pdbx_strand_id
1 'polypeptide(L)'
;MSLDTEAPGLARAIARLHAHVGVLLERAGQRALRLHADEVTLEHLVGAVMEDEECAASQAVLHAFADPETLSVELLALSPGVMVVSSASTLPFSPRAFEALVGARDDAAERGADEVTEAVLLLHSARHLPEDVRAAFAEAGYGEERLSAQPGQGLVAASGPLFKHFSTAGKRALSNANKASARAREDSIGPGQLFLACLEVAPALAGDSGLGAARARAALAGRTADPTPPAPRLIPPDERLLAFLGRLPAGGGSLALLHACHGAGTEEMRELLVRHKVTEALLARAMGAFEDPAGP
;
A
#
# COMPACT_ATOMS: atom_id res chain seq x y z
N MET A 1 8.25 -8.04 14.30
CA MET A 1 6.80 -8.10 14.49
C MET A 1 6.27 -6.68 14.33
N SER A 2 5.31 -6.45 13.43
CA SER A 2 4.82 -5.09 13.09
C SER A 2 3.46 -4.76 13.72
N LEU A 3 2.70 -5.77 14.17
CA LEU A 3 1.49 -5.57 14.95
C LEU A 3 1.86 -5.33 16.42
N ASP A 4 1.24 -4.34 17.06
CA ASP A 4 1.35 -4.14 18.50
C ASP A 4 0.54 -5.22 19.24
N THR A 5 1.20 -6.31 19.61
CA THR A 5 0.56 -7.43 20.33
C THR A 5 0.30 -7.13 21.80
N GLU A 6 0.89 -6.06 22.34
CA GLU A 6 0.64 -5.58 23.71
C GLU A 6 -0.61 -4.69 23.81
N ALA A 7 -1.22 -4.35 22.66
CA ALA A 7 -2.45 -3.57 22.61
C ALA A 7 -3.57 -4.19 23.50
N PRO A 8 -4.25 -3.38 24.33
CA PRO A 8 -5.25 -3.88 25.26
C PRO A 8 -6.32 -4.74 24.58
N GLY A 9 -6.50 -5.98 25.07
CA GLY A 9 -7.51 -6.91 24.58
C GLY A 9 -7.08 -7.81 23.43
N LEU A 10 -6.01 -7.47 22.68
CA LEU A 10 -5.55 -8.26 21.55
C LEU A 10 -4.98 -9.62 21.99
N ALA A 11 -4.04 -9.62 22.94
CA ALA A 11 -3.43 -10.86 23.44
C ALA A 11 -4.47 -11.85 23.98
N ARG A 12 -5.50 -11.36 24.67
CA ARG A 12 -6.61 -12.19 25.18
C ARG A 12 -7.46 -12.75 24.04
N ALA A 13 -7.72 -11.96 23.01
CA ALA A 13 -8.45 -12.42 21.84
C ALA A 13 -7.66 -13.53 21.11
N ILE A 14 -6.37 -13.30 20.84
CA ILE A 14 -5.48 -14.26 20.17
C ILE A 14 -5.39 -15.58 20.95
N ALA A 15 -5.17 -15.53 22.26
CA ALA A 15 -5.01 -16.73 23.10
C ALA A 15 -6.25 -17.66 23.11
N ARG A 16 -7.42 -17.17 22.71
CA ARG A 16 -8.66 -17.94 22.62
C ARG A 16 -8.89 -18.55 21.24
N LEU A 17 -8.24 -18.02 20.20
CA LEU A 17 -8.43 -18.44 18.81
C LEU A 17 -7.47 -19.58 18.44
N HIS A 18 -7.62 -20.10 17.22
CA HIS A 18 -6.66 -21.05 16.69
C HIS A 18 -5.26 -20.42 16.60
N ALA A 19 -4.20 -21.18 16.90
CA ALA A 19 -2.84 -20.65 16.98
C ALA A 19 -2.38 -19.96 15.69
N HIS A 20 -2.81 -20.47 14.53
CA HIS A 20 -2.49 -19.90 13.21
C HIS A 20 -3.03 -18.48 13.01
N VAL A 21 -4.08 -18.07 13.75
CA VAL A 21 -4.61 -16.69 13.68
C VAL A 21 -3.57 -15.67 14.16
N GLY A 22 -2.69 -16.05 15.09
CA GLY A 22 -1.56 -15.20 15.50
C GLY A 22 -0.63 -14.89 14.32
N VAL A 23 -0.28 -15.92 13.53
CA VAL A 23 0.55 -15.79 12.32
C VAL A 23 -0.13 -14.88 11.28
N LEU A 24 -1.42 -15.08 11.05
CA LEU A 24 -2.21 -14.25 10.13
C LEU A 24 -2.27 -12.78 10.56
N LEU A 25 -2.39 -12.52 11.86
CA LEU A 25 -2.37 -11.17 12.43
C LEU A 25 -0.99 -10.51 12.31
N GLU A 26 0.10 -11.26 12.49
CA GLU A 26 1.45 -10.76 12.22
C GLU A 26 1.63 -10.37 10.76
N ARG A 27 1.17 -11.22 9.83
CA ARG A 27 1.17 -10.94 8.38
C ARG A 27 0.29 -9.73 8.05
N ALA A 28 -0.86 -9.57 8.71
CA ALA A 28 -1.72 -8.40 8.58
C ALA A 28 -0.98 -7.12 9.01
N GLY A 29 -0.23 -7.17 10.11
CA GLY A 29 0.62 -6.06 10.55
C GLY A 29 1.73 -5.73 9.55
N GLN A 30 2.35 -6.75 8.93
CA GLN A 30 3.33 -6.52 7.86
C GLN A 30 2.69 -5.88 6.62
N ARG A 31 1.47 -6.31 6.25
CA ARG A 31 0.70 -5.71 5.16
C ARG A 31 0.37 -4.25 5.43
N ALA A 32 -0.18 -3.93 6.60
CA ALA A 32 -0.47 -2.57 7.04
C ALA A 32 0.80 -1.70 7.02
N LEU A 33 1.93 -2.25 7.44
CA LEU A 33 3.23 -1.55 7.40
C LEU A 33 3.67 -1.22 5.97
N ARG A 34 3.55 -2.17 5.02
CA ARG A 34 3.83 -1.93 3.60
C ARG A 34 2.92 -0.86 2.98
N LEU A 35 1.70 -0.73 3.51
CA LEU A 35 0.71 0.25 3.08
C LEU A 35 0.85 1.60 3.77
N HIS A 36 1.82 1.78 4.68
CA HIS A 36 1.97 2.99 5.50
C HIS A 36 0.71 3.32 6.31
N ALA A 37 -0.04 2.31 6.74
CA ALA A 37 -1.27 2.47 7.50
C ALA A 37 -1.00 2.80 8.98
N ASP A 38 -1.82 3.64 9.58
CA ASP A 38 -1.68 4.01 11.00
C ASP A 38 -2.19 2.92 11.95
N GLU A 39 -3.12 2.08 11.48
CA GLU A 39 -3.77 1.01 12.24
C GLU A 39 -3.87 -0.27 11.40
N VAL A 40 -3.92 -1.43 12.06
CA VAL A 40 -4.22 -2.73 11.43
C VAL A 40 -5.72 -2.95 11.48
N THR A 41 -6.34 -3.14 10.32
CA THR A 41 -7.79 -3.31 10.17
C THR A 41 -8.18 -4.71 9.71
N LEU A 42 -9.49 -4.98 9.66
CA LEU A 42 -10.02 -6.25 9.18
C LEU A 42 -9.63 -6.55 7.71
N GLU A 43 -9.62 -5.55 6.84
CA GLU A 43 -9.21 -5.69 5.43
C GLU A 43 -7.77 -6.16 5.31
N HIS A 44 -6.88 -5.69 6.20
CA HIS A 44 -5.50 -6.15 6.26
C HIS A 44 -5.42 -7.62 6.66
N LEU A 45 -6.23 -8.04 7.64
CA LEU A 45 -6.29 -9.42 8.09
C LEU A 45 -6.84 -10.34 6.99
N VAL A 46 -7.96 -9.99 6.35
CA VAL A 46 -8.52 -10.82 5.27
C VAL A 46 -7.56 -10.87 4.07
N GLY A 47 -6.87 -9.77 3.75
CA GLY A 47 -5.80 -9.77 2.75
C GLY A 47 -4.68 -10.76 3.09
N ALA A 48 -4.21 -10.77 4.34
CA ALA A 48 -3.20 -11.71 4.81
C ALA A 48 -3.68 -13.19 4.78
N VAL A 49 -4.97 -13.43 5.00
CA VAL A 49 -5.59 -14.76 4.85
C VAL A 49 -5.57 -15.22 3.39
N MET A 50 -5.86 -14.32 2.44
CA MET A 50 -5.85 -14.67 1.01
C MET A 50 -4.44 -14.90 0.45
N GLU A 51 -3.43 -14.23 1.01
CA GLU A 51 -2.01 -14.44 0.68
C GLU A 51 -1.44 -15.74 1.29
N ASP A 52 -2.14 -16.37 2.24
CA ASP A 52 -1.71 -17.59 2.90
C ASP A 52 -2.33 -18.84 2.25
N GLU A 53 -1.66 -19.38 1.23
CA GLU A 53 -2.10 -20.57 0.49
C GLU A 53 -2.31 -21.81 1.38
N GLU A 54 -1.65 -21.85 2.54
CA GLU A 54 -1.72 -22.98 3.46
C GLU A 54 -2.91 -22.91 4.43
N CYS A 55 -3.56 -21.75 4.58
CA CYS A 55 -4.66 -21.62 5.53
C CYS A 55 -5.98 -22.19 4.98
N ALA A 56 -6.84 -22.66 5.90
CA ALA A 56 -8.09 -23.31 5.55
C ALA A 56 -9.02 -22.42 4.71
N ALA A 57 -9.03 -21.11 4.99
CA ALA A 57 -9.85 -20.15 4.26
C ALA A 57 -9.40 -19.98 2.80
N SER A 58 -8.10 -19.82 2.55
CA SER A 58 -7.59 -19.69 1.18
C SER A 58 -7.85 -20.95 0.36
N GLN A 59 -7.65 -22.13 0.97
CA GLN A 59 -7.97 -23.41 0.33
C GLN A 59 -9.47 -23.57 0.02
N ALA A 60 -10.35 -23.14 0.91
CA ALA A 60 -11.79 -23.18 0.66
C ALA A 60 -12.23 -22.22 -0.46
N VAL A 61 -11.62 -21.03 -0.54
CA VAL A 61 -11.84 -20.07 -1.64
C VAL A 61 -11.39 -20.67 -2.96
N LEU A 62 -10.18 -21.24 -3.00
CA LEU A 62 -9.64 -21.91 -4.18
C LEU A 62 -10.53 -23.09 -4.62
N HIS A 63 -10.99 -23.91 -3.66
CA HIS A 63 -11.89 -25.03 -3.93
C HIS A 63 -13.25 -24.58 -4.50
N ALA A 64 -13.69 -23.36 -4.18
CA ALA A 64 -14.90 -22.77 -4.73
C ALA A 64 -14.73 -22.21 -6.15
N PHE A 65 -13.58 -22.44 -6.79
CA PHE A 65 -13.18 -21.88 -8.08
C PHE A 65 -13.11 -20.34 -8.09
N ALA A 66 -12.90 -19.74 -6.91
CA ALA A 66 -12.48 -18.35 -6.79
C ALA A 66 -10.95 -18.28 -6.74
N ASP A 67 -10.40 -17.11 -7.06
CA ASP A 67 -8.96 -16.89 -7.04
C ASP A 67 -8.57 -16.02 -5.82
N PRO A 68 -7.88 -16.59 -4.81
CA PRO A 68 -7.39 -15.83 -3.66
C PRO A 68 -6.51 -14.65 -4.04
N GLU A 69 -5.72 -14.75 -5.11
CA GLU A 69 -4.84 -13.66 -5.56
C GLU A 69 -5.67 -12.46 -6.04
N THR A 70 -6.63 -12.69 -6.94
CA THR A 70 -7.58 -11.65 -7.38
C THR A 70 -8.33 -11.03 -6.20
N LEU A 71 -8.77 -11.85 -5.24
CA LEU A 71 -9.47 -11.36 -4.04
C LEU A 71 -8.54 -10.49 -3.16
N SER A 72 -7.26 -10.86 -3.02
CA SER A 72 -6.25 -10.07 -2.30
C SER A 72 -5.98 -8.71 -2.96
N VAL A 73 -5.95 -8.65 -4.30
CA VAL A 73 -5.79 -7.39 -5.05
C VAL A 73 -6.98 -6.46 -4.86
N GLU A 74 -8.21 -6.99 -4.86
CA GLU A 74 -9.39 -6.17 -4.59
C GLU A 74 -9.48 -5.74 -3.12
N LEU A 75 -9.08 -6.59 -2.18
CA LEU A 75 -8.95 -6.25 -0.75
C LEU A 75 -7.90 -5.17 -0.52
N LEU A 76 -6.82 -5.14 -1.30
CA LEU A 76 -5.82 -4.08 -1.26
C LEU A 76 -6.47 -2.70 -1.49
N ALA A 77 -7.39 -2.60 -2.45
CA ALA A 77 -8.08 -1.35 -2.76
C ALA A 77 -9.06 -0.89 -1.66
N LEU A 78 -9.51 -1.81 -0.79
CA LEU A 78 -10.34 -1.51 0.37
C LEU A 78 -9.51 -1.25 1.63
N SER A 79 -8.25 -1.69 1.65
CA SER A 79 -7.39 -1.59 2.83
C SER A 79 -7.01 -0.14 3.09
N PRO A 80 -7.16 0.36 4.33
CA PRO A 80 -6.62 1.66 4.70
C PRO A 80 -5.10 1.73 4.47
N GLY A 81 -4.62 2.84 3.91
CA GLY A 81 -3.20 3.03 3.61
C GLY A 81 -2.96 4.06 2.53
N VAL A 82 -1.69 4.19 2.13
CA VAL A 82 -1.20 5.17 1.17
C VAL A 82 -0.86 4.46 -0.14
N MET A 83 -1.75 4.56 -1.11
CA MET A 83 -1.67 3.85 -2.39
C MET A 83 -2.39 4.61 -3.51
N VAL A 84 -2.20 4.18 -4.75
CA VAL A 84 -2.99 4.65 -5.90
C VAL A 84 -3.96 3.56 -6.30
N VAL A 85 -5.26 3.83 -6.14
CA VAL A 85 -6.34 2.96 -6.61
C VAL A 85 -6.80 3.42 -7.99
N SER A 86 -6.80 2.53 -8.96
CA SER A 86 -7.33 2.80 -10.31
C SER A 86 -8.01 1.56 -10.89
N SER A 87 -8.82 1.75 -11.93
CA SER A 87 -9.58 0.66 -12.54
C SER A 87 -8.74 -0.50 -13.10
N ALA A 88 -7.44 -0.27 -13.37
CA ALA A 88 -6.55 -1.26 -13.97
C ALA A 88 -5.46 -1.77 -13.03
N SER A 89 -5.22 -1.09 -11.91
CA SER A 89 -4.11 -1.37 -11.00
C SER A 89 -4.29 -0.65 -9.68
N THR A 90 -3.98 -1.35 -8.59
CA THR A 90 -3.87 -0.80 -7.24
C THR A 90 -2.49 -1.14 -6.71
N LEU A 91 -1.65 -0.14 -6.48
CA LEU A 91 -0.32 -0.34 -5.93
C LEU A 91 -0.03 0.64 -4.79
N PRO A 92 0.60 0.17 -3.70
CA PRO A 92 1.13 1.04 -2.65
C PRO A 92 2.36 1.79 -3.15
N PHE A 93 2.80 2.79 -2.37
CA PHE A 93 4.11 3.40 -2.55
C PHE A 93 5.18 2.61 -1.80
N SER A 94 6.32 2.41 -2.44
CA SER A 94 7.54 1.92 -1.77
C SER A 94 7.95 2.89 -0.64
N PRO A 95 8.75 2.44 0.35
CA PRO A 95 9.17 3.31 1.46
C PRO A 95 9.85 4.59 0.99
N ARG A 96 10.78 4.51 0.03
CA ARG A 96 11.48 5.71 -0.46
C ARG A 96 10.58 6.62 -1.29
N ALA A 97 9.61 6.06 -2.01
CA ALA A 97 8.61 6.87 -2.70
C ALA A 97 7.68 7.58 -1.73
N PHE A 98 7.27 6.91 -0.64
CA PHE A 98 6.47 7.53 0.42
C PHE A 98 7.23 8.69 1.09
N GLU A 99 8.50 8.49 1.44
CA GLU A 99 9.36 9.55 1.98
C GLU A 99 9.49 10.73 1.00
N ALA A 100 9.64 10.47 -0.30
CA ALA A 100 9.67 11.51 -1.31
C ALA A 100 8.36 12.31 -1.36
N LEU A 101 7.20 11.66 -1.23
CA LEU A 101 5.90 12.31 -1.22
C LEU A 101 5.71 13.18 0.04
N VAL A 102 6.09 12.66 1.21
CA VAL A 102 6.04 13.40 2.48
C VAL A 102 6.98 14.60 2.42
N GLY A 103 8.23 14.40 2.01
CA GLY A 103 9.20 15.48 1.86
C GLY A 103 8.74 16.55 0.87
N ALA A 104 8.10 16.17 -0.25
CA ALA A 104 7.55 17.13 -1.20
C ALA A 104 6.42 17.98 -0.61
N ARG A 105 5.55 17.38 0.22
CA ARG A 105 4.50 18.13 0.94
C ARG A 105 5.12 19.06 1.97
N ASP A 106 6.09 18.59 2.72
CA ASP A 106 6.69 19.34 3.82
C ASP A 106 7.50 20.53 3.27
N ASP A 107 8.29 20.37 2.20
CA ASP A 107 8.97 21.48 1.51
C ASP A 107 7.97 22.50 0.93
N ALA A 108 6.87 22.04 0.34
CA ALA A 108 5.81 22.93 -0.16
C ALA A 108 5.13 23.71 0.98
N ALA A 109 4.90 23.07 2.14
CA ALA A 109 4.33 23.72 3.32
C ALA A 109 5.28 24.76 3.92
N GLU A 110 6.56 24.41 4.08
CA GLU A 110 7.60 25.30 4.60
C GLU A 110 7.77 26.57 3.75
N ARG A 111 7.60 26.44 2.42
CA ARG A 111 7.68 27.55 1.47
C ARG A 111 6.37 28.35 1.33
N GLY A 112 5.31 27.95 2.01
CA GLY A 112 4.00 28.59 1.87
C GLY A 112 3.43 28.45 0.45
N ALA A 113 3.64 27.31 -0.21
CA ALA A 113 3.07 27.03 -1.51
C ALA A 113 1.55 26.77 -1.44
N ASP A 114 0.86 26.94 -2.57
CA ASP A 114 -0.57 26.62 -2.70
C ASP A 114 -0.82 25.14 -3.01
N GLU A 115 0.16 24.50 -3.65
CA GLU A 115 0.08 23.10 -4.06
C GLU A 115 1.46 22.43 -4.06
N VAL A 116 1.45 21.09 -3.98
CA VAL A 116 2.62 20.25 -4.27
C VAL A 116 2.67 20.03 -5.79
N THR A 117 3.61 20.69 -6.45
CA THR A 117 3.78 20.60 -7.90
C THR A 117 4.61 19.38 -8.30
N GLU A 118 4.50 18.99 -9.56
CA GLU A 118 5.29 17.93 -10.17
C GLU A 118 6.80 18.23 -10.16
N ALA A 119 7.21 19.50 -10.14
CA ALA A 119 8.61 19.91 -10.01
C ALA A 119 9.17 19.57 -8.62
N VAL A 120 8.41 19.88 -7.56
CA VAL A 120 8.77 19.53 -6.17
C VAL A 120 8.76 18.01 -6.00
N LEU A 121 7.74 17.34 -6.54
CA LEU A 121 7.67 15.88 -6.51
C LEU A 121 8.86 15.23 -7.24
N LEU A 122 9.24 15.76 -8.40
CA LEU A 122 10.39 15.28 -9.17
C LEU A 122 11.70 15.45 -8.37
N LEU A 123 11.90 16.62 -7.77
CA LEU A 123 13.07 16.92 -6.93
C LEU A 123 13.19 15.91 -5.77
N HIS A 124 12.12 15.72 -5.01
CA HIS A 124 12.13 14.78 -3.89
C HIS A 124 12.28 13.33 -4.36
N SER A 125 11.65 12.95 -5.47
CA SER A 125 11.82 11.61 -6.05
C SER A 125 13.29 11.35 -6.41
N ALA A 126 13.98 12.34 -7.00
CA ALA A 126 15.39 12.23 -7.37
C ALA A 126 16.31 11.99 -6.16
N ARG A 127 16.07 12.71 -5.05
CA ARG A 127 16.87 12.60 -3.82
C ARG A 127 16.83 11.19 -3.22
N HIS A 128 15.71 10.49 -3.38
CA HIS A 128 15.51 9.14 -2.87
C HIS A 128 15.96 8.02 -3.82
N LEU A 129 16.47 8.35 -5.01
CA LEU A 129 17.05 7.35 -5.92
C LEU A 129 18.35 6.74 -5.34
N PRO A 130 18.71 5.51 -5.76
CA PRO A 130 20.04 4.95 -5.52
C PRO A 130 21.16 5.90 -5.97
N GLU A 131 22.28 5.91 -5.25
CA GLU A 131 23.38 6.86 -5.47
C GLU A 131 23.96 6.77 -6.88
N ASP A 132 24.11 5.55 -7.39
CA ASP A 132 24.58 5.27 -8.75
C ASP A 132 23.61 5.77 -9.82
N VAL A 133 22.30 5.70 -9.58
CA VAL A 133 21.28 6.28 -10.46
C VAL A 133 21.34 7.81 -10.42
N ARG A 134 21.51 8.42 -9.23
CA ARG A 134 21.68 9.88 -9.11
C ARG A 134 22.93 10.36 -9.85
N ALA A 135 24.04 9.62 -9.75
CA ALA A 135 25.26 9.93 -10.49
C ALA A 135 25.03 9.87 -12.01
N ALA A 136 24.36 8.82 -12.50
CA ALA A 136 24.01 8.70 -13.92
C ALA A 136 23.07 9.82 -14.41
N PHE A 137 22.16 10.29 -13.55
CA PHE A 137 21.29 11.42 -13.86
C PHE A 137 22.10 12.73 -13.97
N ALA A 138 23.01 12.97 -13.03
CA ALA A 138 23.90 14.13 -13.08
C ALA A 138 24.77 14.13 -14.35
N GLU A 139 25.35 12.98 -14.72
CA GLU A 139 26.10 12.81 -15.97
C GLU A 139 25.23 13.05 -17.22
N ALA A 140 23.94 12.68 -17.16
CA ALA A 140 22.97 12.91 -18.22
C ALA A 140 22.46 14.37 -18.28
N GLY A 141 22.92 15.24 -17.38
CA GLY A 141 22.64 16.68 -17.37
C GLY A 141 21.54 17.13 -16.39
N TYR A 142 21.11 16.26 -15.47
CA TYR A 142 20.17 16.63 -14.41
C TYR A 142 20.81 17.58 -13.39
N GLY A 143 20.18 18.72 -13.13
CA GLY A 143 20.56 19.67 -12.08
C GLY A 143 19.38 20.03 -11.18
N GLU A 144 19.47 19.67 -9.90
CA GLU A 144 18.43 19.95 -8.90
C GLU A 144 18.25 21.45 -8.63
N GLU A 145 19.36 22.21 -8.67
CA GLU A 145 19.41 23.64 -8.37
C GLU A 145 18.59 24.52 -9.32
N ARG A 146 18.18 23.95 -10.45
CA ARG A 146 17.40 24.63 -11.49
C ARG A 146 15.90 24.49 -11.27
N LEU A 147 15.48 23.57 -10.39
CA LEU A 147 14.09 23.39 -10.00
C LEU A 147 13.81 24.34 -8.83
N SER A 148 12.91 25.29 -9.04
CA SER A 148 12.45 26.18 -7.97
C SER A 148 10.96 26.00 -7.73
N ALA A 149 10.58 25.82 -6.46
CA ALA A 149 9.20 25.95 -6.04
C ALA A 149 8.84 27.44 -5.99
N GLN A 150 7.70 27.80 -6.58
CA GLN A 150 7.17 29.17 -6.52
C GLN A 150 6.46 29.38 -5.17
N PRO A 151 6.74 30.47 -4.45
CA PRO A 151 5.98 30.83 -3.26
C PRO A 151 4.51 31.11 -3.61
N GLY A 152 3.59 30.77 -2.71
CA GLY A 152 2.14 30.93 -2.89
C GLY A 152 1.47 31.66 -1.72
N GLN A 153 0.15 31.44 -1.56
CA GLN A 153 -0.65 31.95 -0.44
C GLN A 153 -0.62 31.04 0.80
N GLY A 154 0.07 29.89 0.75
CA GLY A 154 0.28 29.02 1.90
C GLY A 154 -0.90 28.09 2.23
N LEU A 155 -1.46 27.43 1.22
CA LEU A 155 -2.56 26.48 1.42
C LEU A 155 -2.10 25.06 1.80
N VAL A 156 -0.87 24.69 1.49
CA VAL A 156 -0.33 23.36 1.84
C VAL A 156 -0.03 23.30 3.33
N ALA A 157 -0.64 22.33 4.02
CA ALA A 157 -0.33 22.03 5.41
C ALA A 157 0.68 20.87 5.52
N ALA A 158 1.58 20.94 6.51
CA ALA A 158 2.55 19.87 6.82
C ALA A 158 1.89 18.61 7.41
N SER A 159 0.60 18.66 7.77
CA SER A 159 -0.14 17.54 8.35
C SER A 159 -1.51 17.36 7.70
N GLY A 160 -2.05 16.14 7.77
CA GLY A 160 -3.35 15.78 7.19
C GLY A 160 -3.21 14.95 5.91
N PRO A 161 -4.29 14.84 5.10
CA PRO A 161 -4.30 13.94 3.95
C PRO A 161 -3.22 14.29 2.93
N LEU A 162 -2.31 13.34 2.68
CA LEU A 162 -1.08 13.55 1.91
C LEU A 162 -1.33 14.16 0.52
N PHE A 163 -2.33 13.68 -0.21
CA PHE A 163 -2.58 14.05 -1.60
C PHE A 163 -3.54 15.22 -1.81
N LYS A 164 -4.08 15.82 -0.73
CA LYS A 164 -5.14 16.83 -0.81
C LYS A 164 -4.74 18.02 -1.69
N HIS A 165 -3.54 18.54 -1.46
CA HIS A 165 -3.02 19.75 -2.10
C HIS A 165 -2.05 19.45 -3.26
N PHE A 166 -2.02 18.23 -3.80
CA PHE A 166 -1.23 17.96 -5.00
C PHE A 166 -1.86 18.62 -6.23
N SER A 167 -1.01 19.19 -7.08
CA SER A 167 -1.43 19.81 -8.35
C SER A 167 -2.14 18.78 -9.25
N THR A 168 -2.89 19.27 -10.24
CA THR A 168 -3.55 18.37 -11.21
C THR A 168 -2.53 17.55 -12.00
N ALA A 169 -1.39 18.15 -12.35
CA ALA A 169 -0.30 17.45 -13.02
C ALA A 169 0.40 16.46 -12.07
N GLY A 170 0.61 16.82 -10.80
CA GLY A 170 1.13 15.91 -9.77
C GLY A 170 0.25 14.67 -9.59
N LYS A 171 -1.07 14.83 -9.46
CA LYS A 171 -2.02 13.70 -9.38
C LYS A 171 -1.98 12.81 -10.63
N ARG A 172 -1.80 13.42 -11.82
CA ARG A 172 -1.61 12.68 -13.07
C ARG A 172 -0.30 11.90 -13.08
N ALA A 173 0.78 12.47 -12.56
CA ALA A 173 2.06 11.78 -12.39
C ALA A 173 1.91 10.55 -11.50
N LEU A 174 1.23 10.66 -10.35
CA LEU A 174 0.95 9.51 -9.47
C LEU A 174 0.19 8.39 -10.20
N SER A 175 -0.85 8.75 -10.97
CA SER A 175 -1.61 7.77 -11.76
C SER A 175 -0.77 7.11 -12.87
N ASN A 176 0.10 7.87 -13.53
CA ASN A 176 0.99 7.33 -14.57
C ASN A 176 2.07 6.43 -13.98
N ALA A 177 2.65 6.80 -12.83
CA ALA A 177 3.61 5.99 -12.10
C ALA A 177 2.99 4.65 -11.67
N ASN A 178 1.76 4.65 -11.17
CA ASN A 178 1.01 3.41 -10.87
C ASN A 178 0.89 2.48 -12.10
N LYS A 179 0.44 3.03 -13.24
CA LYS A 179 0.30 2.26 -14.48
C LYS A 179 1.63 1.73 -15.00
N ALA A 180 2.70 2.52 -14.88
CA ALA A 180 4.04 2.12 -15.31
C ALA A 180 4.59 1.00 -14.42
N SER A 181 4.47 1.13 -13.10
CA SER A 181 4.86 0.12 -12.11
C SER A 181 4.12 -1.21 -12.36
N ALA A 182 2.79 -1.14 -12.55
CA ALA A 182 1.98 -2.32 -12.84
C ALA A 182 2.38 -3.01 -14.16
N ARG A 183 2.68 -2.25 -15.22
CA ARG A 183 3.18 -2.82 -16.49
C ARG A 183 4.55 -3.48 -16.34
N ALA A 184 5.39 -2.95 -15.46
CA ALA A 184 6.67 -3.53 -15.10
C ALA A 184 6.56 -4.71 -14.13
N ARG A 185 5.34 -5.04 -13.65
CA ARG A 185 5.06 -6.05 -12.62
C ARG A 185 5.82 -5.77 -11.31
N GLU A 186 5.88 -4.50 -10.94
CA GLU A 186 6.41 -4.07 -9.64
C GLU A 186 5.30 -4.15 -8.58
N ASP A 187 5.66 -4.55 -7.36
CA ASP A 187 4.72 -4.66 -6.23
C ASP A 187 4.38 -3.31 -5.59
N SER A 188 5.10 -2.25 -5.95
CA SER A 188 4.90 -0.90 -5.42
C SER A 188 5.42 0.17 -6.36
N ILE A 189 4.97 1.40 -6.15
CA ILE A 189 5.41 2.57 -6.89
C ILE A 189 6.74 3.06 -6.29
N GLY A 190 7.81 2.98 -7.09
CA GLY A 190 9.17 3.44 -6.73
C GLY A 190 9.43 4.94 -7.00
N PRO A 191 10.47 5.53 -6.39
CA PRO A 191 10.88 6.91 -6.68
C PRO A 191 11.31 7.09 -8.15
N GLY A 192 11.87 6.05 -8.79
CA GLY A 192 12.20 6.07 -10.22
C GLY A 192 10.96 6.26 -11.11
N GLN A 193 9.86 5.58 -10.79
CA GLN A 193 8.60 5.70 -11.54
C GLN A 193 7.95 7.07 -11.32
N LEU A 194 7.98 7.58 -10.08
CA LEU A 194 7.51 8.93 -9.77
C LEU A 194 8.27 10.00 -10.55
N PHE A 195 9.60 9.91 -10.55
CA PHE A 195 10.47 10.82 -11.29
C PHE A 195 10.16 10.83 -12.79
N LEU A 196 10.09 9.64 -13.41
CA LEU A 196 9.75 9.52 -14.84
C LEU A 196 8.37 10.07 -15.14
N ALA A 197 7.37 9.76 -14.31
CA ALA A 197 6.01 10.21 -14.52
C ALA A 197 5.90 11.74 -14.44
N CYS A 198 6.63 12.40 -13.54
CA CYS A 198 6.69 13.87 -13.50
C CYS A 198 7.23 14.47 -14.80
N LEU A 199 8.33 13.95 -15.34
CA LEU A 199 8.89 14.41 -16.61
C LEU A 199 7.94 14.20 -17.79
N GLU A 200 7.13 13.15 -17.75
CA GLU A 200 6.17 12.83 -18.83
C GLU A 200 4.93 13.73 -18.81
N VAL A 201 4.42 14.07 -17.62
CA VAL A 201 3.23 14.92 -17.51
C VAL A 201 3.54 16.40 -17.71
N ALA A 202 4.77 16.83 -17.44
CA ALA A 202 5.23 18.20 -17.59
C ALA A 202 6.55 18.27 -18.39
N PRO A 203 6.51 18.20 -19.73
CA PRO A 203 7.70 18.24 -20.57
C PRO A 203 8.57 19.49 -20.41
N ALA A 204 8.00 20.60 -19.92
CA ALA A 204 8.74 21.82 -19.59
C ALA A 204 9.85 21.58 -18.55
N LEU A 205 9.63 20.64 -17.61
CA LEU A 205 10.64 20.26 -16.60
C LEU A 205 11.92 19.73 -17.22
N ALA A 206 11.91 19.25 -18.47
CA ALA A 206 13.14 18.82 -19.15
C ALA A 206 14.07 20.01 -19.43
N GLY A 207 13.51 21.19 -19.73
CA GLY A 207 14.28 22.43 -19.87
C GLY A 207 14.82 22.91 -18.53
N ASP A 208 13.96 22.90 -17.51
CA ASP A 208 14.31 23.39 -16.18
C ASP A 208 15.35 22.48 -15.50
N SER A 209 15.11 21.17 -15.46
CA SER A 209 16.02 20.20 -14.82
C SER A 209 17.25 19.84 -15.67
N GLY A 210 17.23 20.11 -16.98
CA GLY A 210 18.25 19.64 -17.93
C GLY A 210 18.13 18.17 -18.35
N LEU A 211 17.15 17.42 -17.82
CA LEU A 211 16.96 16.00 -18.11
C LEU A 211 15.54 15.69 -18.62
N GLY A 212 15.44 15.21 -19.86
CA GLY A 212 14.17 14.74 -20.43
C GLY A 212 13.85 13.28 -20.11
N ALA A 213 12.56 12.92 -20.17
CA ALA A 213 12.06 11.58 -19.81
C ALA A 213 12.77 10.42 -20.54
N ALA A 214 13.09 10.57 -21.83
CA ALA A 214 13.78 9.53 -22.59
C ALA A 214 15.21 9.25 -22.08
N ARG A 215 15.95 10.31 -21.72
CA ARG A 215 17.31 10.19 -21.16
C ARG A 215 17.26 9.65 -19.74
N ALA A 216 16.33 10.11 -18.93
CA ALA A 216 16.10 9.58 -17.58
C ALA A 216 15.81 8.07 -17.61
N ARG A 217 14.95 7.62 -18.53
CA ARG A 217 14.65 6.19 -18.72
C ARG A 217 15.89 5.39 -19.11
N ALA A 218 16.72 5.93 -20.00
CA ALA A 218 17.97 5.28 -20.40
C ALA A 218 18.95 5.16 -19.20
N ALA A 219 19.08 6.22 -18.40
CA ALA A 219 19.95 6.23 -17.22
C ALA A 219 19.46 5.30 -16.09
N LEU A 220 18.13 5.15 -15.92
CA LEU A 220 17.56 4.17 -15.00
C LEU A 220 17.86 2.73 -15.43
N ALA A 221 17.95 2.47 -16.75
CA ALA A 221 18.20 1.14 -17.31
C ALA A 221 17.25 0.05 -16.75
N GLY A 222 15.98 0.41 -16.52
CA GLY A 222 14.97 -0.48 -15.96
C GLY A 222 15.03 -0.68 -14.43
N ARG A 223 15.91 0.02 -13.72
CA ARG A 223 16.06 -0.05 -12.26
C ARG A 223 15.13 0.92 -11.55
N THR A 224 13.82 0.68 -11.70
CA THR A 224 12.76 1.53 -11.16
C THR A 224 12.16 1.04 -9.85
N ALA A 225 12.28 -0.27 -9.58
CA ALA A 225 11.86 -0.89 -8.33
C ALA A 225 12.69 -0.39 -7.13
N ASP A 226 12.03 -0.19 -6.00
CA ASP A 226 12.67 0.10 -4.71
C ASP A 226 12.63 -1.15 -3.82
N PRO A 227 13.78 -1.82 -3.58
CA PRO A 227 13.82 -3.00 -2.72
C PRO A 227 13.89 -2.65 -1.23
N THR A 228 13.82 -1.38 -0.86
CA THR A 228 13.94 -0.94 0.54
C THR A 228 12.78 -1.50 1.37
N PRO A 229 13.05 -2.22 2.47
CA PRO A 229 11.98 -2.66 3.37
C PRO A 229 11.41 -1.47 4.15
N PRO A 230 10.12 -1.50 4.53
CA PRO A 230 9.55 -0.45 5.35
C PRO A 230 10.22 -0.40 6.73
N ALA A 231 10.36 0.80 7.29
CA ALA A 231 10.97 0.99 8.60
C ALA A 231 10.17 0.22 9.68
N PRO A 232 10.84 -0.51 10.59
CA PRO A 232 10.14 -1.27 11.61
C PRO A 232 9.44 -0.32 12.59
N ARG A 233 8.13 -0.51 12.76
CA ARG A 233 7.33 0.12 13.81
C ARG A 233 6.18 -0.80 14.22
N LEU A 234 5.68 -0.59 15.43
CA LEU A 234 4.46 -1.22 15.91
C LEU A 234 3.25 -0.44 15.41
N ILE A 235 2.26 -1.17 14.89
CA ILE A 235 1.00 -0.66 14.38
C ILE A 235 -0.11 -1.20 15.28
N PRO A 236 -0.90 -0.36 15.95
CA PRO A 236 -2.00 -0.82 16.78
C PRO A 236 -3.12 -1.44 15.92
N PRO A 237 -3.87 -2.43 16.43
CA PRO A 237 -5.12 -2.85 15.81
C PRO A 237 -6.20 -1.77 15.97
N ASP A 238 -7.06 -1.60 14.97
CA ASP A 238 -8.21 -0.71 15.10
C ASP A 238 -9.29 -1.31 16.03
N GLU A 239 -10.15 -0.44 16.58
CA GLU A 239 -11.18 -0.86 17.52
C GLU A 239 -12.17 -1.87 16.91
N ARG A 240 -12.42 -1.77 15.59
CA ARG A 240 -13.35 -2.68 14.89
C ARG A 240 -12.76 -4.07 14.74
N LEU A 241 -11.48 -4.19 14.42
CA LEU A 241 -10.77 -5.47 14.40
C LEU A 241 -10.80 -6.13 15.78
N LEU A 242 -10.52 -5.40 16.86
CA LEU A 242 -10.59 -5.94 18.22
C LEU A 242 -11.99 -6.45 18.57
N ALA A 243 -13.02 -5.65 18.29
CA ALA A 243 -14.41 -6.04 18.52
C ALA A 243 -14.82 -7.27 17.71
N PHE A 244 -14.33 -7.37 16.46
CA PHE A 244 -14.55 -8.50 15.58
C PHE A 244 -13.89 -9.79 16.11
N LEU A 245 -12.60 -9.74 16.46
CA LEU A 245 -11.86 -10.88 17.02
C LEU A 245 -12.49 -11.37 18.33
N GLY A 246 -13.03 -10.46 19.15
CA GLY A 246 -13.74 -10.78 20.39
C GLY A 246 -15.03 -11.59 20.18
N ARG A 247 -15.65 -11.53 19.00
CA ARG A 247 -16.92 -12.23 18.68
C ARG A 247 -16.72 -13.61 18.05
N LEU A 248 -15.53 -13.92 17.57
CA LEU A 248 -15.23 -15.22 16.98
C LEU A 248 -15.40 -16.36 18.00
N PRO A 249 -15.73 -17.58 17.58
CA PRO A 249 -15.79 -18.73 18.48
C PRO A 249 -14.39 -19.08 19.04
N ALA A 250 -14.35 -19.67 20.24
CA ALA A 250 -13.11 -20.19 20.79
C ALA A 250 -12.56 -21.32 19.91
N GLY A 251 -11.24 -21.32 19.68
CA GLY A 251 -10.59 -22.19 18.70
C GLY A 251 -10.88 -21.84 17.24
N GLY A 252 -11.57 -20.74 16.95
CA GLY A 252 -11.86 -20.30 15.59
C GLY A 252 -10.58 -19.97 14.82
N GLY A 253 -10.45 -20.56 13.62
CA GLY A 253 -9.35 -20.34 12.68
C GLY A 253 -9.68 -19.37 11.54
N SER A 254 -8.90 -19.42 10.46
CA SER A 254 -9.01 -18.59 9.26
C SER A 254 -10.39 -18.73 8.58
N LEU A 255 -10.97 -19.93 8.56
CA LEU A 255 -12.32 -20.15 8.02
C LEU A 255 -13.41 -19.48 8.86
N ALA A 256 -13.30 -19.55 10.19
CA ALA A 256 -14.23 -18.89 11.09
C ALA A 256 -14.13 -17.36 10.98
N LEU A 257 -12.91 -16.85 10.81
CA LEU A 257 -12.63 -15.45 10.47
C LEU A 257 -13.35 -15.03 9.20
N LEU A 258 -13.10 -15.71 8.09
CA LEU A 258 -13.69 -15.36 6.80
C LEU A 258 -15.21 -15.49 6.81
N HIS A 259 -15.75 -16.51 7.48
CA HIS A 259 -17.19 -16.69 7.64
C HIS A 259 -17.84 -15.55 8.42
N ALA A 260 -17.24 -15.13 9.54
CA ALA A 260 -17.73 -14.02 10.35
C ALA A 260 -17.73 -12.67 9.61
N CYS A 261 -16.89 -12.51 8.57
CA CYS A 261 -16.87 -11.30 7.74
C CYS A 261 -18.21 -11.04 7.03
N HIS A 262 -19.01 -12.08 6.75
CA HIS A 262 -20.35 -11.90 6.17
C HIS A 262 -21.33 -11.18 7.11
N GLY A 263 -21.19 -11.34 8.43
CA GLY A 263 -22.08 -10.72 9.41
C GLY A 263 -21.52 -9.45 10.06
N ALA A 264 -20.19 -9.34 10.15
CA ALA A 264 -19.51 -8.29 10.92
C ALA A 264 -18.48 -7.47 10.13
N GLY A 265 -18.21 -7.83 8.86
CA GLY A 265 -17.34 -7.07 7.97
C GLY A 265 -17.96 -5.77 7.48
N THR A 266 -17.14 -4.93 6.84
CA THR A 266 -17.60 -3.73 6.11
C THR A 266 -18.52 -4.12 4.95
N GLU A 267 -19.37 -3.21 4.49
CA GLU A 267 -20.32 -3.48 3.40
C GLU A 267 -19.59 -3.86 2.13
N GLU A 268 -18.55 -3.09 1.80
CA GLU A 268 -17.69 -3.28 0.63
C GLU A 268 -16.97 -4.63 0.66
N MET A 269 -16.48 -5.06 1.83
CA MET A 269 -15.85 -6.36 1.97
C MET A 269 -16.85 -7.51 1.81
N ARG A 270 -18.07 -7.38 2.34
CA ARG A 270 -19.12 -8.39 2.14
C ARG A 270 -19.51 -8.50 0.67
N GLU A 271 -19.71 -7.37 0.00
CA GLU A 271 -20.02 -7.34 -1.43
C GLU A 271 -18.91 -7.96 -2.27
N LEU A 272 -17.65 -7.70 -1.90
CA LEU A 272 -16.49 -8.32 -2.53
C LEU A 272 -16.50 -9.85 -2.40
N LEU A 273 -16.70 -10.38 -1.19
CA LEU A 273 -16.79 -11.84 -0.97
C LEU A 273 -17.93 -12.46 -1.81
N VAL A 274 -19.10 -11.82 -1.83
CA VAL A 274 -20.26 -12.29 -2.62
C VAL A 274 -19.97 -12.24 -4.13
N ARG A 275 -19.32 -11.18 -4.63
CA ARG A 275 -18.91 -11.07 -6.05
C ARG A 275 -18.00 -12.22 -6.46
N HIS A 276 -17.13 -12.65 -5.56
CA HIS A 276 -16.23 -13.81 -5.75
C HIS A 276 -16.86 -15.16 -5.40
N LYS A 277 -18.19 -15.21 -5.18
CA LYS A 277 -18.94 -16.42 -4.82
C LYS A 277 -18.48 -17.08 -3.51
N VAL A 278 -17.70 -16.37 -2.71
CA VAL A 278 -17.36 -16.74 -1.34
C VAL A 278 -18.58 -16.38 -0.50
N THR A 279 -19.46 -17.36 -0.30
CA THR A 279 -20.75 -17.17 0.40
C THR A 279 -20.71 -17.78 1.79
N GLU A 280 -21.58 -17.29 2.67
CA GLU A 280 -21.75 -17.84 4.02
C GLU A 280 -21.99 -19.36 4.00
N ALA A 281 -22.85 -19.85 3.11
CA ALA A 281 -23.18 -21.27 2.95
C ALA A 281 -22.02 -22.11 2.38
N LEU A 282 -21.15 -21.52 1.55
CA LEU A 282 -19.91 -22.18 1.12
C LEU A 282 -18.99 -22.38 2.33
N LEU A 283 -18.72 -21.30 3.06
CA LEU A 283 -17.79 -21.32 4.19
C LEU A 283 -18.27 -22.24 5.32
N ALA A 284 -19.57 -22.23 5.62
CA ALA A 284 -20.16 -23.14 6.60
C ALA A 284 -19.95 -24.62 6.25
N ARG A 285 -20.04 -24.98 4.96
CA ARG A 285 -19.75 -26.36 4.50
C ARG A 285 -18.26 -26.69 4.55
N ALA A 286 -17.40 -25.70 4.35
CA ALA A 286 -15.95 -25.86 4.34
C ALA A 286 -15.34 -26.09 5.74
N MET A 287 -16.02 -25.66 6.82
CA MET A 287 -15.51 -25.74 8.20
C MET A 287 -15.10 -27.15 8.68
N GLY A 288 -15.62 -28.22 8.07
CA GLY A 288 -15.25 -29.60 8.39
C GLY A 288 -14.35 -30.27 7.35
N ALA A 289 -13.97 -29.57 6.28
CA ALA A 289 -13.22 -30.10 5.15
C ALA A 289 -11.78 -29.57 5.08
N PHE A 290 -11.54 -28.38 5.64
CA PHE A 290 -10.23 -27.74 5.67
C PHE A 290 -9.89 -27.33 7.10
N GLU A 291 -8.63 -27.54 7.48
CA GLU A 291 -8.09 -27.20 8.79
C GLU A 291 -6.89 -26.27 8.61
N ASP A 292 -6.72 -25.33 9.52
CA ASP A 292 -5.54 -24.48 9.50
C ASP A 292 -4.30 -25.30 9.87
N PRO A 293 -3.11 -24.91 9.37
CA PRO A 293 -1.85 -25.49 9.82
C PRO A 293 -1.74 -25.46 11.34
N ALA A 294 -1.13 -26.50 11.92
CA ALA A 294 -0.71 -26.43 13.31
C ALA A 294 0.17 -25.18 13.49
N GLY A 295 -0.16 -24.35 14.48
CA GLY A 295 0.62 -23.14 14.75
C GLY A 295 2.09 -23.45 15.03
N PRO A 296 2.97 -22.44 14.96
CA PRO A 296 4.39 -22.60 15.28
C PRO A 296 4.63 -23.08 16.72
#